data_AF-A0A2N0ZP46-F1
#
_entry.id   AF-A0A2N0ZP46-F1
#
_cell.length_a   1.000
_cell.length_b   1.000
_cell.length_c   1.000
_cell.angle_alpha   90.00
_cell.angle_beta   90.00
_cell.angle_gamma   90.00
#
_symmetry.space_group_name_H-M   'P 1'
#
loop_
_entity.id
_entity.type
_entity.pdbx_description
1 polymer ?
#
loop_
_entity_poly.entity_id
_entity_poly.type
_entity_poly.pdbx_seq_one_letter_code
_entity_poly.pdbx_strand_id
1 'polypeptide(L)'
;MTDALLAANKSTPNQVRPYTLINDPEITNIIAHLNEEHFDELLGFLGVFTSLSLNELNNIDVQLTAIYSEGIEVQVQPKNQEQQPTDSQNKTLYDQTFFIGFATPITEPDELQTQYILLKQRADKKLGKKSIKLTKQTFIVQDSYRVSKNMLRLTLDVPALSLPALSENDPSNTNPTSIPMNEAGYAYLFDLEHNVIASNHINSGIKDSSHPARPHCYYTLRKAWQNSDGLQAWVDVFVHGNTPGGNWATALQAGDTVITKREFPEKVEHLRDGQALLIVDETSMPTAARLLELWDNPKPPLIVCVTQDAADQSYFDDIKINHDVKGSIDGNFTVLPIVIGSINSEQSLATLIDSKLSDYLTEHPLQIDKVWGALEASTVKALRPMLRERFELSRAEVVVKVYWRQD
;
A
#
# COMPACT_ATOMS: atom_id res chain seq x y z
N MET A 1 -4.50 26.16 -21.13
CA MET A 1 -4.89 27.00 -19.97
C MET A 1 -3.76 26.90 -18.96
N THR A 2 -3.35 28.02 -18.41
CA THR A 2 -2.12 28.21 -17.64
C THR A 2 -2.12 27.45 -16.32
N ASP A 3 -1.19 26.49 -16.17
CA ASP A 3 -0.81 25.86 -14.90
C ASP A 3 -0.22 26.92 -13.96
N ALA A 4 -1.07 27.54 -13.14
CA ALA A 4 -0.60 28.33 -12.01
C ALA A 4 -0.08 27.37 -10.94
N LEU A 5 1.24 27.18 -10.89
CA LEU A 5 1.94 26.55 -9.77
C LEU A 5 1.58 27.29 -8.47
N LEU A 6 0.74 26.69 -7.63
CA LEU A 6 0.65 27.06 -6.22
C LEU A 6 1.95 26.61 -5.55
N ALA A 7 2.95 27.50 -5.54
CA ALA A 7 4.19 27.32 -4.81
C ALA A 7 3.91 27.29 -3.30
N ALA A 8 4.60 26.44 -2.55
CA ALA A 8 4.50 26.45 -1.10
C ALA A 8 5.07 27.77 -0.56
N ASN A 9 4.26 28.47 0.24
CA ASN A 9 4.73 29.66 0.94
C ASN A 9 5.37 29.25 2.27
N LYS A 10 6.56 29.80 2.55
CA LYS A 10 7.22 29.67 3.84
C LYS A 10 6.52 30.61 4.82
N SER A 11 5.86 30.08 5.84
CA SER A 11 5.08 30.89 6.81
C SER A 11 5.91 31.18 8.07
N THR A 12 5.88 32.42 8.54
CA THR A 12 6.42 32.80 9.86
C THR A 12 5.36 32.62 10.97
N PRO A 13 5.76 32.35 12.23
CA PRO A 13 4.83 31.96 13.30
C PRO A 13 3.72 32.96 13.67
N ASN A 14 3.76 34.21 13.18
CA ASN A 14 2.87 35.31 13.61
C ASN A 14 2.02 35.94 12.49
N GLN A 15 1.91 35.32 11.31
CA GLN A 15 0.98 35.81 10.28
C GLN A 15 -0.42 35.19 10.46
N VAL A 16 -1.46 36.03 10.48
CA VAL A 16 -2.85 35.60 10.32
C VAL A 16 -2.94 34.87 8.98
N ARG A 17 -3.19 33.57 9.02
CA ARG A 17 -3.20 32.75 7.82
C ARG A 17 -4.49 33.00 7.04
N PRO A 18 -4.40 33.19 5.71
CA PRO A 18 -5.59 33.39 4.88
C PRO A 18 -6.31 32.06 4.55
N TYR A 19 -6.09 31.00 5.34
CA TYR A 19 -6.55 29.65 5.05
C TYR A 19 -7.67 29.24 6.00
N THR A 20 -8.63 28.46 5.49
CA THR A 20 -9.83 28.07 6.23
C THR A 20 -9.60 26.73 6.90
N LEU A 21 -9.45 26.71 8.23
CA LEU A 21 -9.19 25.45 8.96
C LEU A 21 -10.41 24.53 8.90
N ILE A 22 -10.20 23.26 8.57
CA ILE A 22 -11.25 22.24 8.65
C ILE A 22 -11.27 21.73 10.10
N ASN A 23 -12.28 22.17 10.85
CA ASN A 23 -12.42 21.83 12.25
C ASN A 23 -13.42 20.68 12.41
N ASP A 24 -12.95 19.47 12.12
CA ASP A 24 -13.71 18.23 12.28
C ASP A 24 -12.92 17.25 13.17
N PRO A 25 -13.54 16.57 14.15
CA PRO A 25 -12.87 15.57 14.98
C PRO A 25 -12.15 14.47 14.18
N GLU A 26 -12.68 14.09 13.01
CA GLU A 26 -12.08 13.09 12.14
C GLU A 26 -10.74 13.54 11.58
N ILE A 27 -10.53 14.84 11.36
CA ILE A 27 -9.27 15.40 10.85
C ILE A 27 -8.11 15.09 11.81
N THR A 28 -8.35 15.08 13.12
CA THR A 28 -7.30 14.74 14.10
C THR A 28 -6.82 13.30 13.90
N ASN A 29 -7.74 12.36 13.68
CA ASN A 29 -7.43 10.96 13.42
C ASN A 29 -6.73 10.79 12.06
N ILE A 30 -7.16 11.53 11.04
CA ILE A 30 -6.54 11.52 9.70
C ILE A 30 -5.10 12.05 9.78
N ILE A 31 -4.87 13.15 10.50
CA ILE A 31 -3.53 13.71 10.70
C ILE A 31 -2.61 12.70 11.40
N ALA A 32 -3.09 12.08 12.48
CA ALA A 32 -2.33 11.06 13.21
C ALA A 32 -1.95 9.89 12.28
N HIS A 33 -2.92 9.39 11.49
CA HIS A 33 -2.69 8.31 10.53
C HIS A 33 -1.68 8.68 9.44
N LEU A 34 -1.80 9.87 8.84
CA LEU A 34 -0.87 10.34 7.81
C LEU A 34 0.56 10.51 8.36
N ASN A 35 0.71 11.05 9.56
CA ASN A 35 2.01 11.19 10.20
C ASN A 35 2.68 9.84 10.49
N GLU A 36 1.90 8.85 10.90
CA GLU A 36 2.41 7.53 11.22
C GLU A 36 2.78 6.73 9.97
N GLU A 37 1.91 6.74 8.95
CA GLU A 37 2.01 5.81 7.81
C GLU A 37 2.52 6.44 6.52
N HIS A 38 2.43 7.76 6.37
CA HIS A 38 2.68 8.46 5.10
C HIS A 38 3.85 9.45 5.14
N PHE A 39 4.77 9.31 6.09
CA PHE A 39 5.95 10.17 6.23
C PHE A 39 6.77 10.34 4.92
N ASP A 40 7.03 9.25 4.19
CA ASP A 40 7.81 9.32 2.94
C ASP A 40 7.07 10.12 1.85
N GLU A 41 5.74 10.16 1.93
CA GLU A 41 4.89 10.95 1.04
C GLU A 41 4.98 12.43 1.41
N LEU A 42 4.94 12.75 2.72
CA LEU A 42 5.14 14.11 3.22
C LEU A 42 6.53 14.66 2.84
N LEU A 43 7.60 13.87 3.00
CA LEU A 43 8.94 14.24 2.52
C LEU A 43 8.96 14.44 1.01
N GLY A 44 8.28 13.57 0.25
CA GLY A 44 8.13 13.72 -1.19
C GLY A 44 7.44 15.02 -1.58
N PHE A 45 6.40 15.43 -0.85
CA PHE A 45 5.70 16.69 -1.08
C PHE A 45 6.63 17.87 -0.81
N LEU A 46 7.37 17.85 0.29
CA LEU A 46 8.35 18.90 0.59
C LEU A 46 9.39 19.02 -0.52
N GLY A 47 9.99 17.92 -0.96
CA GLY A 47 11.00 17.95 -2.02
C GLY A 47 10.49 18.40 -3.39
N VAL A 48 9.18 18.34 -3.63
CA VAL A 48 8.57 18.73 -4.91
C VAL A 48 7.96 20.12 -4.90
N PHE A 49 7.34 20.51 -3.79
CA PHE A 49 6.53 21.73 -3.69
C PHE A 49 7.22 22.84 -2.90
N THR A 50 8.38 22.58 -2.31
CA THR A 50 9.20 23.58 -1.61
C THR A 50 10.57 23.73 -2.27
N SER A 51 11.38 24.66 -1.79
CA SER A 51 12.76 24.88 -2.23
C SER A 51 13.80 24.11 -1.41
N LEU A 52 13.39 23.15 -0.57
CA LEU A 52 14.32 22.36 0.24
C LEU A 52 15.19 21.47 -0.65
N SER A 53 16.49 21.47 -0.40
CA SER A 53 17.44 20.58 -1.05
C SER A 53 17.33 19.14 -0.53
N LEU A 54 17.82 18.18 -1.31
CA LEU A 54 17.85 16.77 -0.91
C LEU A 54 18.62 16.55 0.41
N ASN A 55 19.69 17.29 0.63
CA ASN A 55 20.47 17.24 1.87
C ASN A 55 19.67 17.75 3.07
N GLU A 56 18.86 18.79 2.90
CA GLU A 56 17.96 19.25 3.97
C GLU A 56 16.88 18.20 4.27
N LEU A 57 16.24 17.63 3.24
CA LEU A 57 15.21 16.61 3.41
C LEU A 57 15.72 15.36 4.14
N ASN A 58 16.97 14.96 3.92
CA ASN A 58 17.56 13.81 4.61
C ASN A 58 17.73 14.05 6.12
N ASN A 59 17.93 15.30 6.53
CA ASN A 59 18.26 15.71 7.90
C ASN A 59 17.06 16.29 8.66
N ILE A 60 15.84 16.14 8.15
CA ILE A 60 14.62 16.60 8.84
C ILE A 60 13.66 15.44 9.11
N ASP A 61 12.94 15.57 10.22
CA ASP A 61 11.66 14.94 10.48
C ASP A 61 10.53 15.87 10.03
N VAL A 62 9.40 15.27 9.68
CA VAL A 62 8.25 15.96 9.11
C VAL A 62 6.97 15.54 9.83
N GLN A 63 6.10 16.51 10.06
CA GLN A 63 4.79 16.31 10.66
C GLN A 63 3.74 17.17 9.97
N LEU A 64 2.66 16.57 9.52
CA LEU A 64 1.41 17.24 9.17
C LEU A 64 0.76 17.78 10.46
N THR A 65 0.52 19.08 10.54
CA THR A 65 0.01 19.74 11.76
C THR A 65 -1.43 20.21 11.60
N ALA A 66 -1.85 20.56 10.40
CA ALA A 66 -3.21 21.02 10.13
C ALA A 66 -3.64 20.73 8.69
N ILE A 67 -4.97 20.64 8.51
CA ILE A 67 -5.62 20.54 7.21
C ILE A 67 -6.56 21.73 7.06
N TYR A 68 -6.40 22.43 5.95
CA TYR A 68 -7.20 23.57 5.55
C TYR A 68 -8.01 23.21 4.31
N SER A 69 -9.08 23.97 4.05
CA SER A 69 -9.86 23.86 2.81
C SER A 69 -8.94 23.92 1.59
N GLU A 70 -7.91 24.77 1.63
CA GLU A 70 -7.05 25.04 0.49
C GLU A 70 -5.83 24.11 0.40
N GLY A 71 -5.52 23.31 1.43
CA GLY A 71 -4.30 22.51 1.45
C GLY A 71 -3.90 21.97 2.83
N ILE A 72 -2.67 21.45 2.90
CA ILE A 72 -2.10 20.88 4.11
C ILE A 72 -0.96 21.73 4.66
N GLU A 73 -0.82 21.73 5.98
CA GLU A 73 0.31 22.34 6.67
C GLU A 73 1.27 21.28 7.20
N VAL A 74 2.53 21.42 6.82
CA VAL A 74 3.60 20.50 7.17
C VAL A 74 4.71 21.26 7.92
N GLN A 75 4.97 20.83 9.15
CA GLN A 75 6.09 21.28 9.98
C GLN A 75 7.30 20.38 9.78
N VAL A 76 8.50 20.97 9.79
CA VAL A 76 9.77 20.25 9.71
C VAL A 76 10.67 20.59 10.90
N GLN A 77 11.36 19.56 11.40
CA GLN A 77 12.29 19.66 12.52
C GLN A 77 13.59 18.92 12.17
N PRO A 78 14.78 19.35 12.61
CA PRO A 78 16.03 18.61 12.36
C PRO A 78 16.06 17.25 13.06
N LYS A 79 16.58 16.21 12.38
CA LYS A 79 16.93 14.92 12.97
C LYS A 79 18.15 15.11 13.88
N ASN A 80 18.09 14.58 15.11
CA ASN A 80 19.13 14.65 16.14
C ASN A 80 19.38 16.06 16.71
N GLN A 81 18.60 16.46 17.71
CA GLN A 81 19.14 17.29 18.79
C GLN A 81 19.85 16.37 19.79
N GLU A 82 21.12 16.03 19.53
CA GLU A 82 22.02 15.87 20.68
C GLU A 82 22.03 17.22 21.39
N GLN A 83 21.65 17.22 22.67
CA GLN A 83 21.66 18.40 23.53
C GLN A 83 23.09 18.96 23.60
N GLN A 84 23.48 19.82 22.66
CA GLN A 84 24.63 20.69 22.87
C GLN A 84 24.18 21.91 23.69
N PRO A 85 24.95 22.29 24.73
CA PRO A 85 24.56 23.40 25.58
C PRO A 85 24.62 24.71 24.81
N THR A 86 23.64 25.54 25.14
CA THR A 86 23.53 26.98 24.90
C THR A 86 24.86 27.70 24.65
N ASP A 87 25.11 28.08 23.40
CA ASP A 87 25.78 29.34 23.09
C ASP A 87 24.83 30.22 22.27
N SER A 88 24.28 31.20 22.98
CA SER A 88 23.39 32.24 22.50
C SER A 88 24.12 33.14 21.51
N GLN A 89 24.03 32.86 20.21
CA GLN A 89 23.97 33.88 19.14
C GLN A 89 23.68 33.42 17.69
N ASN A 90 23.39 32.13 17.42
CA ASN A 90 22.93 31.68 16.08
C ASN A 90 21.52 31.04 16.15
N LYS A 91 20.52 31.86 16.44
CA LYS A 91 19.11 31.43 16.58
C LYS A 91 18.36 31.66 15.27
N THR A 92 18.65 30.90 14.20
CA THR A 92 18.06 31.17 12.87
C THR A 92 17.52 29.99 12.06
N LEU A 93 17.37 28.75 12.56
CA LEU A 93 16.84 27.66 11.72
C LEU A 93 16.10 26.54 12.48
N TYR A 94 15.07 26.88 13.26
CA TYR A 94 14.31 25.89 14.04
C TYR A 94 12.80 26.07 13.85
N ASP A 95 12.11 24.95 13.59
CA ASP A 95 10.69 24.80 13.24
C ASP A 95 10.23 25.65 12.04
N GLN A 96 10.37 25.09 10.84
CA GLN A 96 9.79 25.69 9.63
C GLN A 96 8.45 25.03 9.31
N THR A 97 7.51 25.86 8.88
CA THR A 97 6.20 25.44 8.42
C THR A 97 6.05 25.72 6.93
N PHE A 98 5.54 24.72 6.20
CA PHE A 98 5.22 24.80 4.79
C PHE A 98 3.73 24.55 4.56
N PHE A 99 3.11 25.37 3.72
CA PHE A 99 1.75 25.13 3.23
C PHE A 99 1.80 24.53 1.82
N ILE A 100 1.10 23.41 1.61
CA ILE A 100 1.06 22.70 0.33
C ILE A 100 -0.39 22.65 -0.17
N GLY A 101 -0.65 23.37 -1.26
CA GLY A 101 -2.01 23.57 -1.78
C GLY A 101 -2.60 22.36 -2.51
N PHE A 102 -3.89 22.13 -2.29
CA PHE A 102 -4.70 21.23 -3.11
C PHE A 102 -4.91 21.78 -4.52
N ALA A 103 -5.41 20.94 -5.42
CA ALA A 103 -5.74 21.38 -6.77
C ALA A 103 -7.03 22.22 -6.78
N THR A 104 -7.99 21.82 -5.94
CA THR A 104 -9.22 22.56 -5.66
C THR A 104 -9.45 22.58 -4.16
N PRO A 105 -10.01 23.68 -3.60
CA PRO A 105 -10.40 23.71 -2.20
C PRO A 105 -11.43 22.61 -1.88
N ILE A 106 -11.38 22.10 -0.66
CA ILE A 106 -12.36 21.14 -0.12
C ILE A 106 -13.30 21.81 0.86
N THR A 107 -14.56 21.39 0.89
CA THR A 107 -15.54 21.87 1.87
C THR A 107 -15.81 20.87 2.98
N GLU A 108 -15.69 19.58 2.68
CA GLU A 108 -16.00 18.49 3.60
C GLU A 108 -14.79 17.54 3.77
N PRO A 109 -14.61 16.91 4.94
CA PRO A 109 -13.52 15.97 5.20
C PRO A 109 -13.43 14.81 4.18
N ASP A 110 -14.57 14.32 3.66
CA ASP A 110 -14.62 13.22 2.70
C ASP A 110 -13.89 13.53 1.37
N GLU A 111 -13.81 14.81 1.00
CA GLU A 111 -13.12 15.25 -0.23
C GLU A 111 -11.59 15.21 -0.08
N LEU A 112 -11.08 15.20 1.15
CA LEU A 112 -9.66 15.20 1.46
C LEU A 112 -8.93 14.02 0.82
N GLN A 113 -9.52 12.82 0.83
CA GLN A 113 -8.88 11.64 0.25
C GLN A 113 -8.58 11.85 -1.24
N THR A 114 -9.54 12.41 -1.97
CA THR A 114 -9.39 12.69 -3.40
C THR A 114 -8.30 13.73 -3.62
N GLN A 115 -8.33 14.86 -2.90
CA GLN A 115 -7.31 15.91 -3.05
C GLN A 115 -5.91 15.46 -2.62
N TYR A 116 -5.81 14.64 -1.58
CA TYR A 116 -4.53 14.06 -1.15
C TYR A 116 -3.96 13.12 -2.23
N ILE A 117 -4.79 12.27 -2.85
CA ILE A 117 -4.36 11.42 -3.96
C ILE A 117 -3.90 12.27 -5.16
N LEU A 118 -4.63 13.34 -5.51
CA LEU A 118 -4.24 14.25 -6.59
C LEU A 118 -2.91 14.97 -6.29
N LEU A 119 -2.71 15.39 -5.03
CA LEU A 119 -1.44 15.94 -4.57
C LEU A 119 -0.30 14.92 -4.72
N LYS A 120 -0.54 13.67 -4.31
CA LYS A 120 0.40 12.57 -4.46
C LYS A 120 0.75 12.26 -5.91
N GLN A 121 -0.24 12.22 -6.80
CA GLN A 121 0.00 12.03 -8.23
C GLN A 121 0.89 13.12 -8.83
N ARG A 122 0.68 14.39 -8.44
CA ARG A 122 1.53 15.51 -8.87
C ARG A 122 2.96 15.36 -8.36
N ALA A 123 3.13 14.95 -7.10
CA ALA A 123 4.44 14.74 -6.50
C ALA A 123 5.18 13.57 -7.16
N ASP A 124 4.55 12.41 -7.24
CA ASP A 124 5.12 11.19 -7.81
C ASP A 124 5.50 11.38 -9.27
N LYS A 125 4.67 12.07 -10.08
CA LYS A 125 5.01 12.39 -11.48
C LYS A 125 6.32 13.18 -11.59
N LYS A 126 6.53 14.18 -10.71
CA LYS A 126 7.77 14.96 -10.69
C LYS A 126 8.97 14.17 -10.15
N LEU A 127 8.72 13.19 -9.27
CA LEU A 127 9.74 12.30 -8.73
C LEU A 127 10.01 11.07 -9.61
N GLY A 128 9.30 10.90 -10.73
CA GLY A 128 9.41 9.72 -11.59
C GLY A 128 8.91 8.42 -10.92
N LYS A 129 8.04 8.53 -9.91
CA LYS A 129 7.47 7.39 -9.17
C LYS A 129 6.12 6.96 -9.75
N LYS A 130 5.78 5.69 -9.56
CA LYS A 130 4.41 5.20 -9.82
C LYS A 130 3.47 5.76 -8.74
N SER A 131 2.27 6.16 -9.16
CA SER A 131 1.26 6.71 -8.26
C SER A 131 -0.03 5.91 -8.29
N ILE A 132 -0.83 6.10 -7.24
CA ILE A 132 -2.23 5.70 -7.17
C ILE A 132 -2.96 6.28 -8.39
N LYS A 133 -3.79 5.47 -9.04
CA LYS A 133 -4.65 5.90 -10.15
C LYS A 133 -6.10 5.94 -9.70
N LEU A 134 -6.78 7.05 -9.97
CA LEU A 134 -8.22 7.17 -9.79
C LEU A 134 -8.89 6.70 -11.09
N THR A 135 -9.00 5.39 -11.24
CA THR A 135 -9.50 4.76 -12.46
C THR A 135 -10.50 3.69 -12.10
N LYS A 136 -11.59 3.66 -12.87
CA LYS A 136 -12.62 2.64 -12.79
C LYS A 136 -12.30 1.54 -13.79
N GLN A 137 -12.15 0.32 -13.32
CA GLN A 137 -12.09 -0.88 -14.17
C GLN A 137 -13.27 -1.79 -13.86
N THR A 138 -13.78 -2.44 -14.90
CA THR A 138 -14.81 -3.48 -14.77
C THR A 138 -14.21 -4.79 -15.20
N PHE A 139 -14.39 -5.82 -14.38
CA PHE A 139 -14.03 -7.19 -14.68
C PHE A 139 -15.27 -8.05 -14.72
N ILE A 140 -15.19 -9.17 -15.44
CA ILE A 140 -16.21 -10.23 -15.42
C ILE A 140 -15.64 -11.41 -14.65
N VAL A 141 -16.38 -11.91 -13.66
CA VAL A 141 -16.01 -13.12 -12.93
C VAL A 141 -16.19 -14.31 -13.86
N GLN A 142 -15.12 -15.08 -14.07
CA GLN A 142 -15.16 -16.32 -14.84
C GLN A 142 -15.40 -17.52 -13.93
N ASP A 143 -14.64 -17.61 -12.84
CA ASP A 143 -14.72 -18.73 -11.90
C ASP A 143 -14.11 -18.35 -10.53
N SER A 144 -14.34 -19.19 -9.53
CA SER A 144 -13.67 -19.09 -8.24
C SER A 144 -13.32 -20.46 -7.66
N TYR A 145 -12.14 -20.59 -7.06
CA TYR A 145 -11.72 -21.84 -6.42
C TYR A 145 -10.72 -21.60 -5.28
N ARG A 146 -10.61 -22.56 -4.38
CA ARG A 146 -9.68 -22.51 -3.24
C ARG A 146 -8.27 -22.92 -3.68
N VAL A 147 -7.30 -22.04 -3.45
CA VAL A 147 -5.86 -22.31 -3.67
C VAL A 147 -5.14 -22.72 -2.38
N SER A 148 -5.79 -22.51 -1.25
CA SER A 148 -5.48 -23.09 0.04
C SER A 148 -6.77 -23.20 0.85
N LYS A 149 -6.73 -23.63 2.12
CA LYS A 149 -7.93 -23.79 2.94
C LYS A 149 -8.79 -22.52 3.00
N ASN A 150 -8.16 -21.37 3.23
CA ASN A 150 -8.85 -20.09 3.43
C ASN A 150 -8.57 -19.06 2.32
N MET A 151 -7.76 -19.38 1.31
CA MET A 151 -7.52 -18.48 0.17
C MET A 151 -8.42 -18.81 -1.02
N LEU A 152 -9.34 -17.91 -1.35
CA LEU A 152 -10.21 -18.01 -2.54
C LEU A 152 -9.59 -17.24 -3.70
N ARG A 153 -9.31 -17.89 -4.81
CA ARG A 153 -8.91 -17.24 -6.05
C ARG A 153 -10.13 -16.94 -6.90
N LEU A 154 -10.29 -15.67 -7.27
CA LEU A 154 -11.19 -15.22 -8.32
C LEU A 154 -10.43 -15.20 -9.64
N THR A 155 -11.01 -15.83 -10.67
CA THR A 155 -10.55 -15.69 -12.06
C THR A 155 -11.42 -14.66 -12.76
N LEU A 156 -10.79 -13.64 -13.31
CA LEU A 156 -11.43 -12.46 -13.86
C LEU A 156 -11.03 -12.27 -15.32
N ASP A 157 -11.99 -11.93 -16.17
CA ASP A 157 -11.73 -11.46 -17.52
C ASP A 157 -11.88 -9.94 -17.61
N VAL A 158 -11.07 -9.35 -18.48
CA VAL A 158 -11.18 -7.93 -18.83
C VAL A 158 -11.95 -7.81 -20.14
N PRO A 159 -13.12 -7.16 -20.15
CA PRO A 159 -13.90 -6.99 -21.37
C PRO A 159 -13.07 -6.33 -22.47
N ALA A 160 -13.14 -6.85 -23.70
CA ALA A 160 -12.39 -6.30 -24.85
C ALA A 160 -12.70 -4.81 -25.13
N LEU A 161 -13.87 -4.31 -24.73
CA LEU A 161 -14.26 -2.90 -24.82
C LEU A 161 -13.52 -1.97 -23.83
N SER A 162 -12.76 -2.53 -22.90
CA SER A 162 -11.87 -1.82 -21.98
C SER A 162 -10.45 -1.66 -22.53
N LEU A 163 -10.19 -2.10 -23.77
CA LEU A 163 -8.95 -1.87 -24.50
C LEU A 163 -9.14 -0.69 -25.47
N PRO A 164 -8.19 0.24 -25.60
CA PRO A 164 -8.27 1.29 -26.63
C PRO A 164 -8.39 0.70 -28.03
N ALA A 165 -9.28 1.28 -28.83
CA ALA A 165 -8.99 1.44 -30.24
C ALA A 165 -7.71 2.28 -30.38
N LEU A 166 -6.70 1.76 -31.08
CA LEU A 166 -5.51 2.50 -31.47
C LEU A 166 -5.93 3.72 -32.31
N SER A 167 -6.06 4.89 -31.67
CA SER A 167 -6.25 6.17 -32.34
C SER A 167 -4.98 7.00 -32.13
N GLU A 168 -4.17 7.13 -33.17
CA GLU A 168 -2.83 7.71 -33.13
C GLU A 168 -2.79 9.26 -32.99
N ASN A 169 -3.91 9.96 -32.82
CA ASN A 169 -3.94 11.41 -33.09
C ASN A 169 -4.41 12.34 -31.96
N ASP A 170 -4.36 11.93 -30.68
CA ASP A 170 -4.60 12.87 -29.56
C ASP A 170 -3.56 12.73 -28.44
N PRO A 171 -2.57 13.65 -28.34
CA PRO A 171 -1.54 13.61 -27.30
C PRO A 171 -2.05 14.05 -25.91
N SER A 172 -3.33 14.41 -25.77
CA SER A 172 -3.97 14.75 -24.50
C SER A 172 -4.89 13.65 -23.94
N ASN A 173 -5.05 12.54 -24.68
CA ASN A 173 -5.84 11.39 -24.28
C ASN A 173 -4.91 10.30 -23.73
N THR A 174 -4.71 10.25 -22.40
CA THR A 174 -3.96 9.16 -21.77
C THR A 174 -4.71 7.85 -22.00
N ASN A 175 -4.12 6.99 -22.83
CA ASN A 175 -4.62 5.68 -23.25
C ASN A 175 -5.30 4.86 -22.12
N PRO A 176 -6.31 4.03 -22.44
CA PRO A 176 -7.19 3.31 -21.51
C PRO A 176 -6.45 2.19 -20.76
N THR A 177 -6.77 2.07 -19.47
CA THR A 177 -6.95 0.79 -18.75
C THR A 177 -6.05 -0.37 -19.21
N SER A 178 -4.73 -0.23 -19.06
CA SER A 178 -3.80 -1.37 -19.13
C SER A 178 -3.66 -2.00 -17.75
N ILE A 179 -3.93 -3.30 -17.65
CA ILE A 179 -3.67 -4.07 -16.44
C ILE A 179 -2.17 -4.32 -16.32
N PRO A 180 -1.56 -4.08 -15.15
CA PRO A 180 -0.13 -4.21 -14.97
C PRO A 180 0.27 -5.69 -14.85
N MET A 181 0.53 -6.32 -16.00
CA MET A 181 0.89 -7.74 -16.06
C MET A 181 2.22 -8.04 -15.36
N ASN A 182 3.18 -7.13 -15.39
CA ASN A 182 4.54 -7.35 -14.87
C ASN A 182 4.84 -6.54 -13.60
N GLU A 183 3.84 -6.35 -12.74
CA GLU A 183 4.00 -5.67 -11.46
C GLU A 183 3.53 -6.57 -10.32
N ALA A 184 4.31 -6.61 -9.24
CA ALA A 184 3.93 -7.29 -8.02
C ALA A 184 3.30 -6.31 -7.03
N GLY A 185 2.35 -6.80 -6.24
CA GLY A 185 1.66 -6.02 -5.20
C GLY A 185 0.70 -4.96 -5.70
N TYR A 186 0.48 -4.86 -7.01
CA TYR A 186 -0.51 -3.95 -7.55
C TYR A 186 -1.89 -4.29 -6.98
N ALA A 187 -2.59 -3.32 -6.38
CA ALA A 187 -3.85 -3.56 -5.69
C ALA A 187 -4.98 -2.71 -6.26
N TYR A 188 -6.20 -3.25 -6.21
CA TYR A 188 -7.41 -2.59 -6.63
C TYR A 188 -8.34 -2.38 -5.44
N LEU A 189 -8.95 -1.20 -5.34
CA LEU A 189 -10.07 -0.99 -4.42
C LEU A 189 -11.36 -1.41 -5.12
N PHE A 190 -11.91 -2.56 -4.74
CA PHE A 190 -13.17 -3.08 -5.26
C PHE A 190 -14.38 -2.44 -4.59
N ASP A 191 -15.45 -2.26 -5.36
CA ASP A 191 -16.77 -1.87 -4.89
C ASP A 191 -17.61 -3.10 -4.54
N LEU A 192 -17.75 -3.37 -3.24
CA LEU A 192 -18.44 -4.56 -2.74
C LEU A 192 -19.96 -4.45 -2.92
N GLU A 193 -20.49 -3.23 -3.09
CA GLU A 193 -21.93 -2.98 -3.24
C GLU A 193 -22.42 -3.10 -4.68
N HIS A 194 -21.51 -3.18 -5.64
CA HIS A 194 -21.82 -3.14 -7.07
C HIS A 194 -22.88 -4.19 -7.48
N ASN A 195 -22.78 -5.41 -6.95
CA ASN A 195 -23.74 -6.50 -7.25
C ASN A 195 -24.94 -6.56 -6.28
N VAL A 196 -24.91 -5.78 -5.19
CA VAL A 196 -26.01 -5.72 -4.20
C VAL A 196 -27.20 -4.92 -4.76
N ILE A 197 -26.92 -3.87 -5.54
CA ILE A 197 -27.98 -3.01 -6.13
C ILE A 197 -28.73 -3.73 -7.26
N ALA A 198 -28.06 -4.60 -8.02
CA ALA A 198 -28.66 -5.34 -9.13
C ALA A 198 -29.69 -6.39 -8.68
N SER A 199 -29.49 -6.98 -7.50
CA SER A 199 -30.34 -8.04 -6.93
C SER A 199 -31.59 -7.49 -6.23
N ASN A 200 -31.53 -6.28 -5.67
CA ASN A 200 -32.67 -5.63 -5.00
C ASN A 200 -33.74 -5.05 -5.94
N HIS A 201 -33.47 -4.93 -7.24
CA HIS A 201 -34.48 -4.52 -8.22
C HIS A 201 -35.47 -5.63 -8.61
N ILE A 202 -35.23 -6.88 -8.20
CA ILE A 202 -36.08 -8.03 -8.56
C ILE A 202 -37.02 -8.45 -7.41
N ASN A 203 -36.70 -8.11 -6.15
CA ASN A 203 -37.50 -8.54 -5.00
C ASN A 203 -37.91 -7.37 -4.07
N SER A 204 -39.15 -6.93 -4.26
CA SER A 204 -40.12 -6.47 -3.26
C SER A 204 -39.63 -5.91 -1.90
N GLY A 205 -39.81 -4.60 -1.71
CA GLY A 205 -40.61 -4.06 -0.60
C GLY A 205 -40.10 -4.13 0.84
N ILE A 206 -38.94 -4.72 1.13
CA ILE A 206 -38.36 -4.75 2.49
C ILE A 206 -36.98 -4.12 2.43
N LYS A 207 -36.81 -2.94 3.05
CA LYS A 207 -35.51 -2.33 3.31
C LYS A 207 -34.78 -3.16 4.37
N ASP A 208 -34.23 -4.29 3.95
CA ASP A 208 -33.25 -4.99 4.78
C ASP A 208 -31.92 -4.23 4.67
N SER A 209 -31.33 -3.93 5.82
CA SER A 209 -30.02 -3.29 5.99
C SER A 209 -28.90 -4.22 5.53
N SER A 210 -28.90 -4.57 4.24
CA SER A 210 -27.97 -5.50 3.58
C SER A 210 -26.78 -4.79 2.94
N HIS A 211 -26.54 -3.53 3.32
CA HIS A 211 -25.34 -2.82 2.92
C HIS A 211 -24.13 -3.38 3.69
N PRO A 212 -23.04 -3.77 3.01
CA PRO A 212 -21.83 -4.18 3.70
C PRO A 212 -21.32 -3.02 4.57
N ALA A 213 -20.94 -3.33 5.81
CA ALA A 213 -20.41 -2.34 6.76
C ALA A 213 -19.19 -1.56 6.21
N ARG A 214 -18.49 -2.14 5.23
CA ARG A 214 -17.46 -1.49 4.43
C ARG A 214 -17.80 -1.65 2.95
N PRO A 215 -18.12 -0.56 2.22
CA PRO A 215 -18.51 -0.65 0.81
C PRO A 215 -17.32 -0.94 -0.12
N HIS A 216 -16.09 -0.79 0.36
CA HIS A 216 -14.88 -0.97 -0.43
C HIS A 216 -13.84 -1.83 0.27
N CYS A 217 -13.10 -2.64 -0.49
CA CYS A 217 -11.98 -3.42 0.01
C CYS A 217 -10.83 -3.47 -1.00
N TYR A 218 -9.59 -3.41 -0.50
CA TYR A 218 -8.41 -3.57 -1.32
C TYR A 218 -8.06 -5.04 -1.50
N TYR A 219 -7.80 -5.44 -2.73
CA TYR A 219 -7.22 -6.74 -3.04
C TYR A 219 -6.07 -6.62 -4.03
N THR A 220 -5.04 -7.43 -3.82
CA THR A 220 -3.91 -7.53 -4.73
C THR A 220 -4.33 -8.23 -6.03
N LEU A 221 -3.96 -7.62 -7.16
CA LEU A 221 -3.85 -8.31 -8.44
C LEU A 221 -2.77 -9.38 -8.31
N ARG A 222 -3.18 -10.62 -8.06
CA ARG A 222 -2.25 -11.74 -7.87
C ARG A 222 -1.44 -11.99 -9.13
N LYS A 223 -2.07 -11.94 -10.31
CA LYS A 223 -1.43 -12.14 -11.62
C LYS A 223 -2.36 -11.65 -12.73
N ALA A 224 -1.80 -11.18 -13.83
CA ALA A 224 -2.54 -10.99 -15.08
C ALA A 224 -1.73 -11.51 -16.27
N TRP A 225 -2.42 -12.01 -17.29
CA TRP A 225 -1.80 -12.52 -18.51
C TRP A 225 -2.75 -12.42 -19.69
N GLN A 226 -2.18 -12.30 -20.88
CA GLN A 226 -2.91 -12.38 -22.13
C GLN A 226 -2.93 -13.83 -22.61
N ASN A 227 -4.10 -14.33 -23.02
CA ASN A 227 -4.25 -15.59 -23.75
C ASN A 227 -4.98 -15.33 -25.11
N SER A 228 -5.35 -16.41 -25.80
CA SER A 228 -6.10 -16.33 -27.08
C SER A 228 -7.49 -15.71 -26.93
N ASP A 229 -8.10 -15.85 -25.75
CA ASP A 229 -9.49 -15.53 -25.49
C ASP A 229 -9.65 -14.11 -24.90
N GLY A 230 -8.54 -13.53 -24.41
CA GLY A 230 -8.51 -12.18 -23.88
C GLY A 230 -7.46 -11.99 -22.80
N LEU A 231 -7.65 -10.91 -22.05
CA LEU A 231 -6.84 -10.59 -20.88
C LEU A 231 -7.50 -11.16 -19.64
N GLN A 232 -6.77 -12.01 -18.93
CA GLN A 232 -7.22 -12.64 -17.69
C GLN A 232 -6.43 -12.14 -16.50
N ALA A 233 -7.06 -12.18 -15.34
CA ALA A 233 -6.48 -11.79 -14.07
C ALA A 233 -6.91 -12.72 -12.93
N TRP A 234 -6.04 -12.83 -11.95
CA TRP A 234 -6.31 -13.47 -10.66
C TRP A 234 -6.32 -12.44 -9.55
N VAL A 235 -7.29 -12.57 -8.65
CA VAL A 235 -7.35 -11.88 -7.38
C VAL A 235 -7.56 -12.94 -6.31
N ASP A 236 -6.69 -12.96 -5.31
CA ASP A 236 -6.77 -13.92 -4.20
C ASP A 236 -7.31 -13.20 -2.97
N VAL A 237 -8.35 -13.77 -2.37
CA VAL A 237 -9.09 -13.23 -1.23
C VAL A 237 -8.93 -14.18 -0.05
N PHE A 238 -8.35 -13.68 1.04
CA PHE A 238 -8.35 -14.40 2.30
C PHE A 238 -9.77 -14.38 2.88
N VAL A 239 -10.38 -15.55 3.03
CA VAL A 239 -11.73 -15.72 3.57
C VAL A 239 -11.63 -16.24 4.99
N HIS A 240 -12.01 -15.40 5.94
CA HIS A 240 -12.02 -15.72 7.36
C HIS A 240 -13.26 -15.12 8.03
N GLY A 241 -13.80 -15.86 9.00
CA GLY A 241 -14.95 -15.42 9.79
C GLY A 241 -16.11 -14.91 8.94
N ASN A 242 -16.78 -13.87 9.43
CA ASN A 242 -17.88 -13.18 8.76
C ASN A 242 -17.42 -11.75 8.41
N THR A 243 -16.64 -11.59 7.34
CA THR A 243 -16.13 -10.29 6.90
C THR A 243 -16.80 -9.81 5.61
N PRO A 244 -17.01 -8.48 5.42
CA PRO A 244 -17.62 -7.96 4.19
C PRO A 244 -16.91 -8.42 2.92
N GLY A 245 -15.57 -8.39 2.95
CA GLY A 245 -14.74 -8.81 1.82
C GLY A 245 -14.82 -10.30 1.49
N GLY A 246 -14.72 -11.17 2.50
CA GLY A 246 -14.82 -12.62 2.31
C GLY A 246 -16.21 -13.07 1.87
N ASN A 247 -17.26 -12.46 2.43
CA ASN A 247 -18.65 -12.72 2.05
C ASN A 247 -18.93 -12.30 0.61
N TRP A 248 -18.48 -11.10 0.24
CA TRP A 248 -18.57 -10.61 -1.14
C TRP A 248 -17.92 -11.59 -2.11
N ALA A 249 -16.66 -11.95 -1.88
CA ALA A 249 -15.93 -12.83 -2.78
C ALA A 249 -16.56 -14.22 -2.90
N THR A 250 -17.11 -14.76 -1.81
CA THR A 250 -17.77 -16.07 -1.77
C THR A 250 -19.14 -16.07 -2.44
N ALA A 251 -19.81 -14.90 -2.52
CA ALA A 251 -21.12 -14.76 -3.13
C ALA A 251 -21.08 -14.58 -4.66
N LEU A 252 -19.92 -14.21 -5.22
CA LEU A 252 -19.76 -13.98 -6.66
C LEU A 252 -19.95 -15.27 -7.47
N GLN A 253 -20.60 -15.13 -8.62
CA GLN A 253 -20.84 -16.20 -9.58
C GLN A 253 -20.21 -15.87 -10.94
N ALA A 254 -19.96 -16.91 -11.74
CA ALA A 254 -19.54 -16.72 -13.13
C ALA A 254 -20.55 -15.83 -13.88
N GLY A 255 -20.04 -14.83 -14.60
CA GLY A 255 -20.83 -13.81 -15.30
C GLY A 255 -21.11 -12.54 -14.49
N ASP A 256 -20.91 -12.55 -13.17
CA ASP A 256 -21.00 -11.32 -12.37
C ASP A 256 -19.95 -10.31 -12.81
N THR A 257 -20.26 -9.03 -12.63
CA THR A 257 -19.28 -7.96 -12.86
C THR A 257 -18.71 -7.48 -11.53
N VAL A 258 -17.44 -7.12 -11.50
CA VAL A 258 -16.83 -6.45 -10.34
C VAL A 258 -16.14 -5.18 -10.79
N ILE A 259 -16.24 -4.14 -9.95
CA ILE A 259 -15.80 -2.80 -10.31
C ILE A 259 -14.75 -2.31 -9.32
N THR A 260 -13.72 -1.65 -9.85
CA THR A 260 -12.71 -0.97 -9.05
C THR A 260 -12.92 0.54 -9.07
N LYS A 261 -12.48 1.24 -8.02
CA LYS A 261 -12.52 2.72 -7.93
C LYS A 261 -11.15 3.36 -8.01
N ARG A 262 -10.11 2.60 -7.67
CA ARG A 262 -8.73 3.06 -7.67
C ARG A 262 -7.78 1.88 -7.76
N GLU A 263 -6.56 2.22 -8.14
CA GLU A 263 -5.46 1.30 -8.34
C GLU A 263 -4.25 1.80 -7.54
N PHE A 264 -3.53 0.88 -6.89
CA PHE A 264 -2.41 1.19 -6.02
C PHE A 264 -1.19 0.36 -6.45
N PRO A 265 -0.13 0.98 -7.00
CA PRO A 265 1.14 0.29 -7.23
C PRO A 265 1.89 0.07 -5.91
N GLU A 266 2.40 -1.14 -5.71
CA GLU A 266 3.25 -1.45 -4.56
C GLU A 266 4.67 -0.90 -4.75
N LYS A 267 5.30 -0.51 -3.64
CA LYS A 267 6.70 -0.03 -3.63
C LYS A 267 7.61 -1.19 -3.27
N VAL A 268 8.35 -1.69 -4.26
CA VAL A 268 9.17 -2.92 -4.14
C VAL A 268 10.57 -2.76 -4.73
N GLU A 269 10.91 -1.56 -5.21
CA GLU A 269 12.17 -1.27 -5.90
C GLU A 269 13.40 -1.49 -5.01
N HIS A 270 13.27 -1.32 -3.70
CA HIS A 270 14.35 -1.55 -2.74
C HIS A 270 14.74 -3.02 -2.59
N LEU A 271 13.94 -3.96 -3.11
CA LEU A 271 14.21 -5.40 -3.05
C LEU A 271 15.08 -5.92 -4.19
N ARG A 272 15.53 -5.07 -5.12
CA ARG A 272 16.29 -5.48 -6.32
C ARG A 272 17.70 -5.97 -6.01
N ASP A 273 18.23 -5.65 -4.84
CA ASP A 273 19.54 -6.08 -4.38
C ASP A 273 19.52 -6.49 -2.90
N GLY A 274 20.64 -7.03 -2.44
CA GLY A 274 20.81 -7.47 -1.06
C GLY A 274 20.03 -8.73 -0.71
N GLN A 275 20.27 -9.28 0.47
CA GLN A 275 19.49 -10.37 1.02
C GLN A 275 18.15 -9.83 1.52
N ALA A 276 17.07 -10.26 0.90
CA ALA A 276 15.73 -9.83 1.26
C ALA A 276 15.07 -10.73 2.31
N LEU A 277 14.27 -10.11 3.18
CA LEU A 277 13.31 -10.73 4.09
C LEU A 277 11.90 -10.28 3.71
N LEU A 278 11.01 -11.23 3.43
CA LEU A 278 9.58 -11.00 3.18
C LEU A 278 8.78 -11.47 4.40
N ILE A 279 7.95 -10.62 5.00
CA ILE A 279 7.11 -10.99 6.15
C ILE A 279 5.65 -10.82 5.78
N VAL A 280 4.91 -11.92 5.71
CA VAL A 280 3.54 -11.94 5.18
C VAL A 280 2.56 -12.64 6.10
N ASP A 281 1.32 -12.17 6.09
CA ASP A 281 0.13 -12.91 6.51
C ASP A 281 -0.70 -13.28 5.28
N GLU A 282 -1.83 -13.96 5.47
CA GLU A 282 -2.68 -14.40 4.37
C GLU A 282 -3.09 -13.25 3.43
N THR A 283 -3.27 -12.04 3.96
CA THR A 283 -3.71 -10.89 3.16
C THR A 283 -2.61 -10.38 2.21
N SER A 284 -1.34 -10.63 2.52
CA SER A 284 -0.19 -10.16 1.74
C SER A 284 0.58 -11.27 1.01
N MET A 285 0.26 -12.53 1.26
CA MET A 285 0.77 -13.68 0.51
C MET A 285 0.59 -13.55 -1.02
N PRO A 286 -0.53 -13.02 -1.56
CA PRO A 286 -0.66 -12.80 -3.00
C PRO A 286 0.38 -11.84 -3.58
N THR A 287 0.74 -10.79 -2.82
CA THR A 287 1.80 -9.85 -3.21
C THR A 287 3.17 -10.53 -3.23
N ALA A 288 3.51 -11.26 -2.16
CA ALA A 288 4.79 -11.97 -2.08
C ALA A 288 4.92 -13.05 -3.17
N ALA A 289 3.86 -13.81 -3.44
CA ALA A 289 3.89 -14.81 -4.50
C ALA A 289 4.12 -14.17 -5.88
N ARG A 290 3.50 -13.01 -6.16
CA ARG A 290 3.78 -12.29 -7.41
C ARG A 290 5.18 -11.70 -7.45
N LEU A 291 5.72 -11.26 -6.31
CA LEU A 291 7.11 -10.81 -6.19
C LEU A 291 8.09 -11.93 -6.54
N LEU A 292 7.88 -13.14 -6.02
CA LEU A 292 8.73 -14.30 -6.30
C LEU A 292 8.69 -14.68 -7.79
N GLU A 293 7.50 -14.72 -8.38
CA GLU A 293 7.34 -14.99 -9.82
C GLU A 293 7.99 -13.94 -10.73
N LEU A 294 8.26 -12.74 -10.22
CA LEU A 294 8.91 -11.64 -10.93
C LEU A 294 10.28 -11.29 -10.34
N TRP A 295 10.84 -12.20 -9.53
CA TRP A 295 12.05 -11.92 -8.76
C TRP A 295 13.24 -11.68 -9.68
N ASP A 296 13.87 -10.52 -9.51
CA ASP A 296 15.03 -10.07 -10.31
C ASP A 296 16.24 -9.76 -9.43
N ASN A 297 16.18 -10.15 -8.15
CA ASN A 297 17.30 -10.04 -7.23
C ASN A 297 18.11 -11.36 -7.26
N PRO A 298 19.45 -11.30 -7.44
CA PRO A 298 20.28 -12.49 -7.51
C PRO A 298 20.30 -13.34 -6.24
N LYS A 299 19.87 -12.80 -5.09
CA LYS A 299 19.73 -13.55 -3.83
C LYS A 299 18.25 -13.92 -3.60
N PRO A 300 17.92 -15.20 -3.38
CA PRO A 300 16.56 -15.59 -3.04
C PRO A 300 16.18 -15.05 -1.65
N PRO A 301 14.91 -14.65 -1.43
CA PRO A 301 14.48 -14.11 -0.15
C PRO A 301 14.28 -15.21 0.91
N LEU A 302 14.40 -14.82 2.18
CA LEU A 302 13.80 -15.53 3.30
C LEU A 302 12.36 -15.02 3.47
N ILE A 303 11.40 -15.92 3.65
CA ILE A 303 9.98 -15.58 3.82
C ILE A 303 9.55 -16.03 5.20
N VAL A 304 9.05 -15.11 6.03
CA VAL A 304 8.27 -15.45 7.22
C VAL A 304 6.81 -15.47 6.82
N CYS A 305 6.20 -16.66 6.80
CA CYS A 305 4.80 -16.84 6.41
C CYS A 305 3.95 -17.11 7.65
N VAL A 306 3.14 -16.13 8.02
CA VAL A 306 2.23 -16.18 9.15
C VAL A 306 0.85 -16.61 8.65
N THR A 307 0.28 -17.66 9.22
CA THR A 307 -1.10 -18.09 8.89
C THR A 307 -1.88 -18.46 10.14
N GLN A 308 -3.20 -18.37 10.08
CA GLN A 308 -4.12 -18.86 11.11
C GLN A 308 -4.23 -20.39 11.05
N ASP A 309 -4.20 -20.96 9.85
CA ASP A 309 -4.27 -22.41 9.62
C ASP A 309 -3.00 -22.93 8.95
N ALA A 310 -2.51 -24.08 9.40
CA ALA A 310 -1.32 -24.71 8.84
C ALA A 310 -1.52 -25.11 7.36
N ALA A 311 -2.75 -25.43 6.96
CA ALA A 311 -3.06 -25.78 5.57
C ALA A 311 -2.97 -24.58 4.61
N ASP A 312 -2.90 -23.34 5.10
CA ASP A 312 -2.68 -22.17 4.26
C ASP A 312 -1.21 -21.95 3.89
N GLN A 313 -0.27 -22.58 4.61
CA GLN A 313 1.17 -22.50 4.33
C GLN A 313 1.52 -23.09 2.94
N SER A 314 0.73 -24.04 2.44
CA SER A 314 0.94 -24.68 1.13
C SER A 314 0.76 -23.71 -0.06
N TYR A 315 0.26 -22.49 0.18
CA TYR A 315 0.09 -21.49 -0.88
C TYR A 315 1.39 -21.19 -1.64
N PHE A 316 2.56 -21.35 -0.99
CA PHE A 316 3.86 -21.13 -1.62
C PHE A 316 4.45 -22.37 -2.32
N ASP A 317 3.86 -23.56 -2.18
CA ASP A 317 4.42 -24.82 -2.68
C ASP A 317 4.57 -24.82 -4.22
N ASP A 318 3.60 -24.20 -4.91
CA ASP A 318 3.57 -24.13 -6.38
C ASP A 318 4.24 -22.87 -6.94
N ILE A 319 4.78 -22.00 -6.08
CA ILE A 319 5.41 -20.75 -6.50
C ILE A 319 6.85 -21.00 -6.91
N LYS A 320 7.23 -20.51 -8.09
CA LYS A 320 8.58 -20.62 -8.63
C LYS A 320 9.17 -19.24 -8.84
N ILE A 321 10.44 -19.08 -8.47
CA ILE A 321 11.21 -17.89 -8.80
C ILE A 321 11.47 -17.85 -10.30
N ASN A 322 11.42 -16.65 -10.88
CA ASN A 322 11.85 -16.48 -12.27
C ASN A 322 13.37 -16.66 -12.37
N HIS A 323 13.81 -17.73 -13.03
CA HIS A 323 15.23 -18.07 -13.18
C HIS A 323 15.91 -17.45 -14.42
N ASP A 324 15.22 -16.60 -15.19
CA ASP A 324 15.76 -16.03 -16.44
C ASP A 324 16.93 -15.05 -16.25
N VAL A 325 17.37 -14.81 -15.01
CA VAL A 325 18.58 -14.02 -14.71
C VAL A 325 19.83 -14.86 -14.98
N LYS A 326 20.54 -14.54 -16.07
CA LYS A 326 21.86 -15.09 -16.41
C LYS A 326 22.81 -14.98 -15.22
N GLY A 327 23.17 -16.12 -14.62
CA GLY A 327 24.10 -16.21 -13.49
C GLY A 327 23.44 -16.49 -12.13
N SER A 328 22.11 -16.70 -12.10
CA SER A 328 21.41 -17.10 -10.87
C SER A 328 21.87 -18.49 -10.42
N ILE A 329 22.32 -18.56 -9.16
CA ILE A 329 22.58 -19.81 -8.46
C ILE A 329 21.24 -20.54 -8.33
N ASP A 330 21.20 -21.86 -8.49
CA ASP A 330 20.05 -22.71 -8.15
C ASP A 330 19.56 -22.38 -6.73
N GLY A 331 18.62 -21.44 -6.62
CA GLY A 331 18.22 -20.84 -5.36
C GLY A 331 16.72 -20.86 -5.25
N ASN A 332 16.18 -21.85 -4.55
CA ASN A 332 14.81 -21.79 -4.07
C ASN A 332 14.74 -20.78 -2.91
N PHE A 333 13.62 -20.09 -2.74
CA PHE A 333 13.40 -19.30 -1.53
C PHE A 333 13.14 -20.21 -0.33
N THR A 334 13.33 -19.68 0.88
CA THR A 334 13.04 -20.41 2.12
C THR A 334 11.80 -19.82 2.77
N VAL A 335 10.87 -20.68 3.22
CA VAL A 335 9.72 -20.29 4.03
C VAL A 335 9.94 -20.73 5.48
N LEU A 336 9.86 -19.76 6.39
CA LEU A 336 9.79 -19.94 7.84
C LEU A 336 8.32 -19.80 8.26
N PRO A 337 7.61 -20.92 8.49
CA PRO A 337 6.19 -20.90 8.80
C PRO A 337 5.92 -20.51 10.26
N ILE A 338 4.88 -19.72 10.49
CA ILE A 338 4.33 -19.38 11.80
C ILE A 338 2.82 -19.60 11.76
N VAL A 339 2.30 -20.57 12.51
CA VAL A 339 0.87 -20.88 12.55
C VAL A 339 0.25 -20.38 13.86
N ILE A 340 -0.57 -19.34 13.79
CA ILE A 340 -1.17 -18.67 14.96
C ILE A 340 -2.27 -19.53 15.60
N GLY A 341 -3.11 -20.22 14.81
CA GLY A 341 -4.25 -20.98 15.34
C GLY A 341 -3.87 -22.12 16.30
N SER A 342 -2.58 -22.48 16.34
CA SER A 342 -1.99 -23.45 17.28
C SER A 342 -1.35 -22.84 18.53
N ILE A 343 -1.36 -21.52 18.67
CA ILE A 343 -0.56 -20.80 19.67
C ILE A 343 -1.46 -20.15 20.72
N ASN A 344 -1.53 -20.77 21.89
CA ASN A 344 -1.92 -20.10 23.14
C ASN A 344 -0.69 -19.38 23.72
N SER A 345 -0.13 -18.38 23.03
CA SER A 345 0.95 -17.57 23.62
C SER A 345 0.40 -16.26 24.11
N GLU A 346 0.77 -15.89 25.34
CA GLU A 346 0.60 -14.54 25.89
C GLU A 346 1.46 -13.49 25.15
N GLN A 347 2.30 -13.91 24.20
CA GLN A 347 3.16 -13.03 23.41
C GLN A 347 2.41 -12.43 22.22
N SER A 348 2.73 -11.17 21.89
CA SER A 348 2.25 -10.53 20.68
C SER A 348 2.88 -11.18 19.43
N LEU A 349 2.18 -11.11 18.31
CA LEU A 349 2.66 -11.67 17.04
C LEU A 349 4.00 -11.08 16.59
N ALA A 350 4.23 -9.78 16.83
CA ALA A 350 5.50 -9.13 16.50
C ALA A 350 6.69 -9.76 17.25
N THR A 351 6.53 -10.04 18.54
CA THR A 351 7.55 -10.72 19.37
C THR A 351 7.77 -12.16 18.92
N LEU A 352 6.69 -12.85 18.53
CA LEU A 352 6.80 -14.20 17.99
C LEU A 352 7.58 -14.23 16.67
N ILE A 353 7.28 -13.30 15.75
CA ILE A 353 8.02 -13.16 14.48
C ILE A 353 9.50 -12.90 14.75
N ASP A 354 9.81 -11.93 15.62
CA ASP A 354 11.19 -11.55 15.93
C ASP A 354 11.98 -12.68 16.59
N SER A 355 11.38 -13.41 17.55
CA SER A 355 12.03 -14.55 18.20
C SER A 355 12.28 -15.69 17.22
N LYS A 356 11.28 -16.07 16.41
CA LYS A 356 11.43 -17.12 15.39
C LYS A 356 12.48 -16.78 14.35
N LEU A 357 12.53 -15.52 13.92
CA LEU A 357 13.56 -15.04 13.02
C LEU A 357 14.94 -15.10 13.67
N SER A 358 15.06 -14.70 14.94
CA SER A 358 16.32 -14.76 15.69
C SER A 358 16.85 -16.19 15.85
N ASP A 359 15.97 -17.13 16.18
CA ASP A 359 16.31 -18.55 16.29
C ASP A 359 16.84 -19.09 14.96
N TYR A 360 16.10 -18.82 13.86
CA TYR A 360 16.48 -19.26 12.52
C TYR A 360 17.84 -18.69 12.10
N LEU A 361 18.06 -17.38 12.30
CA LEU A 361 19.31 -16.71 11.90
C LEU A 361 20.52 -17.13 12.75
N THR A 362 20.30 -17.64 13.96
CA THR A 362 21.37 -18.23 14.78
C THR A 362 21.90 -19.52 14.15
N GLU A 363 21.00 -20.34 13.61
CA GLU A 363 21.35 -21.59 12.94
C GLU A 363 21.77 -21.38 11.47
N HIS A 364 21.22 -20.36 10.82
CA HIS A 364 21.42 -20.04 9.40
C HIS A 364 21.81 -18.57 9.25
N PRO A 365 23.09 -18.19 9.50
CA PRO A 365 23.50 -16.80 9.46
C PRO A 365 23.27 -16.16 8.10
N LEU A 366 22.38 -15.17 8.06
CA LEU A 366 22.10 -14.31 6.90
C LEU A 366 22.21 -12.85 7.33
N GLN A 367 22.93 -12.04 6.56
CA GLN A 367 22.89 -10.58 6.70
C GLN A 367 21.68 -10.06 5.94
N ILE A 368 20.60 -9.70 6.63
CA ILE A 368 19.40 -9.13 6.00
C ILE A 368 19.69 -7.68 5.61
N ASP A 369 19.59 -7.39 4.32
CA ASP A 369 19.88 -6.06 3.77
C ASP A 369 18.58 -5.26 3.52
N LYS A 370 17.47 -5.95 3.22
CA LYS A 370 16.19 -5.34 2.85
C LYS A 370 15.03 -6.13 3.44
N VAL A 371 14.00 -5.42 3.89
CA VAL A 371 12.76 -6.01 4.38
C VAL A 371 11.58 -5.45 3.60
N TRP A 372 10.70 -6.35 3.18
CA TRP A 372 9.34 -6.00 2.82
C TRP A 372 8.36 -6.84 3.63
N GLY A 373 7.22 -6.28 3.97
CA GLY A 373 6.16 -7.06 4.57
C GLY A 373 4.85 -6.32 4.59
N ALA A 374 3.78 -7.06 4.86
CA ALA A 374 2.46 -6.49 5.03
C ALA A 374 1.62 -7.37 5.95
N LEU A 375 1.09 -6.76 7.02
CA LEU A 375 0.44 -7.46 8.11
C LEU A 375 -0.68 -6.58 8.72
N GLU A 376 -1.31 -7.07 9.77
CA GLU A 376 -2.19 -6.33 10.67
C GLU A 376 -1.49 -5.14 11.35
N ALA A 377 -2.20 -4.02 11.50
CA ALA A 377 -1.65 -2.74 11.97
C ALA A 377 -0.89 -2.79 13.30
N SER A 378 -1.43 -3.41 14.34
CA SER A 378 -0.76 -3.48 15.65
C SER A 378 0.56 -4.26 15.55
N THR A 379 0.56 -5.35 14.77
CA THR A 379 1.77 -6.14 14.50
C THR A 379 2.81 -5.32 13.74
N VAL A 380 2.41 -4.62 12.68
CA VAL A 380 3.31 -3.76 11.88
C VAL A 380 3.95 -2.68 12.74
N LYS A 381 3.15 -1.99 13.57
CA LYS A 381 3.62 -0.90 14.44
C LYS A 381 4.68 -1.38 15.43
N ALA A 382 4.47 -2.55 16.03
CA ALA A 382 5.44 -3.16 16.94
C ALA A 382 6.67 -3.70 16.22
N LEU A 383 6.50 -4.36 15.07
CA LEU A 383 7.57 -5.08 14.38
C LEU A 383 8.56 -4.15 13.64
N ARG A 384 8.11 -3.04 13.05
CA ARG A 384 8.98 -2.10 12.32
C ARG A 384 10.22 -1.64 13.13
N PRO A 385 10.08 -1.09 14.35
CA PRO A 385 11.25 -0.67 15.12
C PRO A 385 12.15 -1.86 15.50
N MET A 386 11.57 -3.02 15.84
CA MET A 386 12.33 -4.23 16.19
C MET A 386 13.24 -4.67 15.03
N LEU A 387 12.72 -4.71 13.80
CA LEU A 387 13.50 -5.09 12.61
C LEU A 387 14.59 -4.07 12.28
N ARG A 388 14.29 -2.77 12.42
CA ARG A 388 15.28 -1.71 12.19
C ARG A 388 16.43 -1.79 13.17
N GLU A 389 16.14 -1.99 14.46
CA GLU A 389 17.16 -2.14 15.49
C GLU A 389 17.97 -3.41 15.28
N ARG A 390 17.30 -4.55 15.04
CA ARG A 390 17.95 -5.85 14.84
C ARG A 390 18.93 -5.87 13.68
N PHE A 391 18.56 -5.26 12.56
CA PHE A 391 19.36 -5.31 11.33
C PHE A 391 20.14 -4.02 11.06
N GLU A 392 20.07 -3.05 11.97
CA GLU A 392 20.67 -1.72 11.81
C GLU A 392 20.25 -1.03 10.50
N LEU A 393 19.02 -1.29 10.04
CA LEU A 393 18.50 -0.82 8.76
C LEU A 393 17.76 0.52 8.86
N SER A 394 17.85 1.28 7.78
CA SER A 394 17.10 2.53 7.64
C SER A 394 15.60 2.28 7.35
N ARG A 395 14.79 3.34 7.46
CA ARG A 395 13.36 3.29 7.09
C ARG A 395 13.15 2.89 5.62
N ALA A 396 14.03 3.33 4.72
CA ALA A 396 13.92 3.02 3.30
C ALA A 396 14.19 1.55 2.98
N GLU A 397 14.84 0.83 3.91
CA GLU A 397 15.19 -0.58 3.77
C GLU A 397 14.21 -1.49 4.49
N VAL A 398 13.46 -0.97 5.47
CA VAL A 398 12.41 -1.69 6.20
C VAL A 398 11.03 -1.18 5.81
N VAL A 399 10.47 -1.77 4.74
CA VAL A 399 9.15 -1.41 4.20
C VAL A 399 8.11 -2.44 4.64
N VAL A 400 7.59 -2.30 5.87
CA VAL A 400 6.50 -3.16 6.38
C VAL A 400 5.21 -2.35 6.39
N LYS A 401 4.13 -2.82 5.74
CA LYS A 401 2.89 -2.06 5.51
C LYS A 401 1.71 -2.60 6.31
N VAL A 402 0.77 -1.71 6.62
CA VAL A 402 -0.52 -2.08 7.19
C VAL A 402 -1.45 -2.45 6.05
N TYR A 403 -1.89 -3.70 5.99
CA TYR A 403 -2.90 -4.13 5.02
C TYR A 403 -4.31 -4.15 5.62
N TRP A 404 -4.42 -4.41 6.91
CA TRP A 404 -5.69 -4.45 7.61
C TRP A 404 -5.56 -4.04 9.08
N ARG A 405 -6.69 -3.76 9.72
CA ARG A 405 -6.83 -3.44 11.14
C ARG A 405 -7.89 -4.38 11.71
N GLN A 406 -7.67 -4.90 12.92
CA GLN A 406 -8.78 -5.49 13.67
C GLN A 406 -9.83 -4.39 13.93
N ASP A 407 -11.09 -4.76 13.77
CA ASP A 407 -12.23 -3.86 13.97
C ASP A 407 -12.47 -3.56 15.45
#